data_AF-A0A8D5ZJM0-F1
#
_entry.id   AF-A0A8D5ZJM0-F1
#
_cell.length_a   1.000
_cell.length_b   1.000
_cell.length_c   1.000
_cell.angle_alpha   90.00
_cell.angle_beta   90.00
_cell.angle_gamma   90.00
#
_symmetry.space_group_name_H-M   'P 1'
#
loop_
_entity.id
_entity.type
_entity.pdbx_description
1 polymer ?
#
loop_
_entity_poly.entity_id
_entity_poly.type
_entity_poly.pdbx_seq_one_letter_code
_entity_poly.pdbx_strand_id
1 'polypeptide(L)'
;MKLYTHLLFSTGLLTLLGTTLTHHFYASLLFSGVVASIGNTLIDRLGHETRYFSGREVIRRTPLTHTVPRSVMWGVIPAVIITGLYYLTFNQLTPRIIELTIISLLNGPSHMLLDAFTERGIYRKVNGKWRRVALAHFRYNDLAVNSLASLTGILMLFVAMQLTHPYYYSYYP
;
A
#
# COMPACT_ATOMS: atom_id res chain seq x y z
N MET A 1 8.57 4.85 -6.32
CA MET A 1 9.38 5.60 -5.33
C MET A 1 10.23 4.61 -4.55
N LYS A 2 11.03 5.01 -3.56
CA LYS A 2 11.76 4.02 -2.75
C LYS A 2 10.79 3.15 -1.96
N LEU A 3 11.13 1.87 -1.73
CA LEU A 3 10.28 0.93 -1.00
C LEU A 3 9.82 1.50 0.36
N TYR A 4 10.72 2.09 1.15
CA TYR A 4 10.35 2.67 2.45
C TYR A 4 9.27 3.76 2.34
N THR A 5 9.25 4.52 1.23
CA THR A 5 8.23 5.55 0.98
C THR A 5 6.88 4.90 0.75
N HIS A 6 6.84 3.82 -0.03
CA HIS A 6 5.62 3.02 -0.21
C HIS A 6 5.13 2.41 1.10
N LEU A 7 6.05 1.92 1.95
CA LEU A 7 5.72 1.37 3.26
C LEU A 7 5.05 2.39 4.17
N LEU A 8 5.68 3.56 4.35
CA LEU A 8 5.16 4.61 5.22
C LEU A 8 3.83 5.17 4.70
N PHE A 9 3.75 5.45 3.40
CA PHE A 9 2.53 5.99 2.79
C PHE A 9 1.36 5.01 2.88
N SER A 10 1.57 3.75 2.47
CA SER A 10 0.50 2.74 2.47
C SER A 10 0.07 2.37 3.88
N THR A 11 1.01 2.26 4.83
CA THR A 11 0.68 2.04 6.24
C THR A 11 -0.17 3.18 6.77
N GLY A 12 0.21 4.44 6.50
CA GLY A 12 -0.54 5.62 6.89
C GLY A 12 -1.96 5.63 6.33
N LEU A 13 -2.11 5.45 5.02
CA LEU A 13 -3.40 5.46 4.34
C LEU A 13 -4.33 4.35 4.83
N LEU A 14 -3.84 3.10 4.88
CA LEU A 14 -4.64 1.96 5.31
C LEU A 14 -5.01 2.06 6.79
N THR A 15 -4.10 2.56 7.64
CA THR A 15 -4.40 2.78 9.07
C THR A 15 -5.44 3.86 9.26
N LEU A 16 -5.36 4.96 8.50
CA LEU A 16 -6.35 6.03 8.55
C LEU A 16 -7.74 5.52 8.19
N LEU A 17 -7.87 4.88 7.03
CA LEU A 17 -9.14 4.32 6.58
C LEU A 17 -9.63 3.18 7.49
N GLY A 18 -8.72 2.32 7.94
CA GLY A 18 -8.97 1.29 8.94
C GLY A 18 -9.55 1.84 10.22
N THR A 19 -8.97 2.93 10.73
CA THR A 19 -9.41 3.55 11.97
C THR A 19 -10.74 4.27 11.79
N THR A 20 -10.98 4.91 10.64
CA THR A 20 -12.28 5.54 10.36
C THR A 20 -13.43 4.53 10.35
N LEU A 21 -13.18 3.30 9.92
CA LEU A 21 -14.22 2.25 9.83
C LEU A 21 -14.34 1.45 11.12
N THR A 22 -13.21 1.07 11.72
CA THR A 22 -13.19 0.18 12.88
C THR A 22 -13.20 0.90 14.22
N HIS A 23 -12.91 2.22 14.25
CA HIS A 23 -12.66 3.01 15.46
C HIS A 23 -11.53 2.49 16.35
N HIS A 24 -10.65 1.63 15.83
CA HIS A 24 -9.54 1.03 16.58
C HIS A 24 -8.20 1.31 15.93
N PHE A 25 -7.53 2.38 16.39
CA PHE A 25 -6.21 2.78 15.86
C PHE A 25 -5.16 1.68 15.93
N TYR A 26 -4.91 1.08 17.10
CA TYR A 26 -3.82 0.10 17.26
C TYR A 26 -4.06 -1.16 16.43
N ALA A 27 -5.29 -1.65 16.36
CA ALA A 27 -5.63 -2.81 15.53
C ALA A 27 -5.42 -2.48 14.04
N SER A 28 -5.88 -1.29 13.60
CA SER A 28 -5.70 -0.82 12.23
C SER A 28 -4.24 -0.63 11.88
N LEU A 29 -3.43 -0.07 12.79
CA LEU A 29 -2.01 0.17 12.61
C LEU A 29 -1.22 -1.13 12.46
N LEU A 30 -1.43 -2.08 13.37
CA LEU A 30 -0.71 -3.36 13.34
C LEU A 30 -1.09 -4.16 12.09
N PHE A 31 -2.38 -4.30 11.80
CA PHE A 31 -2.83 -5.02 10.62
C PHE A 31 -2.33 -4.37 9.32
N SER A 32 -2.54 -3.07 9.18
CA SER A 32 -2.14 -2.31 8.00
C SER A 32 -0.62 -2.28 7.82
N GLY A 33 0.14 -2.15 8.90
CA GLY A 33 1.60 -2.16 8.88
C GLY A 33 2.15 -3.47 8.35
N VAL A 34 1.62 -4.61 8.80
CA VAL A 34 2.02 -5.94 8.29
C VAL A 34 1.60 -6.10 6.82
N VAL A 35 0.36 -5.76 6.47
CA VAL A 35 -0.14 -5.87 5.09
C VAL A 35 0.64 -4.97 4.13
N ALA A 36 0.91 -3.72 4.50
CA ALA A 36 1.70 -2.80 3.71
C ALA A 36 3.14 -3.30 3.56
N SER A 37 3.76 -3.79 4.63
CA SER A 37 5.13 -4.33 4.62
C SER A 37 5.27 -5.49 3.63
N ILE A 38 4.40 -6.49 3.74
CA ILE A 38 4.46 -7.67 2.88
C ILE A 38 4.02 -7.33 1.46
N GLY A 39 2.90 -6.63 1.30
CA GLY A 39 2.30 -6.36 -0.01
C GLY A 39 3.14 -5.45 -0.90
N ASN A 40 3.69 -4.35 -0.35
CA ASN A 40 4.58 -3.48 -1.14
C ASN A 40 5.89 -4.18 -1.50
N THR A 41 6.46 -4.97 -0.57
CA THR A 41 7.64 -5.78 -0.84
C THR A 41 7.38 -6.80 -1.94
N LEU A 42 6.21 -7.46 -1.93
CA LEU A 42 5.79 -8.42 -2.94
C LEU A 42 5.64 -7.74 -4.32
N ILE A 43 4.98 -6.59 -4.38
CA ILE A 43 4.76 -5.81 -5.61
C ILE A 43 6.09 -5.39 -6.23
N ASP A 44 7.04 -4.89 -5.43
CA ASP A 44 8.36 -4.46 -5.90
C ASP A 44 9.23 -5.64 -6.33
N ARG A 45 9.34 -6.69 -5.50
CA ARG A 45 10.23 -7.83 -5.80
C ARG A 45 9.77 -8.65 -6.98
N LEU A 46 8.47 -8.87 -7.15
CA LEU A 46 7.93 -9.58 -8.31
C LEU A 46 7.73 -8.66 -9.52
N GLY A 47 7.72 -7.34 -9.29
CA GLY A 47 7.47 -6.34 -10.32
C GLY A 47 8.71 -5.84 -11.04
N HIS A 48 9.90 -6.11 -10.52
CA HIS A 48 11.16 -5.62 -11.07
C HIS A 48 11.89 -6.74 -11.82
N GLU A 49 12.21 -6.47 -13.08
CA GLU A 49 13.12 -7.27 -13.88
C GLU A 49 14.45 -6.52 -14.03
N THR A 50 15.56 -7.20 -13.73
CA THR A 50 16.90 -6.73 -14.06
C THR A 50 17.22 -7.12 -15.50
N ARG A 51 17.59 -6.14 -16.34
CA ARG A 51 18.18 -6.38 -17.67
C ARG A 51 19.52 -5.70 -17.80
N TYR A 52 20.44 -6.36 -18.49
CA TYR A 52 21.73 -5.78 -18.85
C TYR A 52 21.66 -5.18 -20.25
N PHE A 53 22.04 -3.92 -20.38
CA PHE A 53 22.17 -3.24 -21.67
C PHE A 53 23.51 -2.52 -21.71
N SER A 54 24.36 -2.86 -22.69
CA SER A 54 25.71 -2.28 -22.84
C SER A 54 26.54 -2.31 -21.54
N GLY A 55 26.49 -3.42 -20.81
CA GLY A 55 27.23 -3.60 -19.54
C GLY A 55 26.63 -2.88 -18.32
N ARG A 56 25.50 -2.17 -18.47
CA ARG A 56 24.80 -1.51 -17.34
C ARG A 56 23.56 -2.29 -16.94
N GLU A 57 23.37 -2.43 -15.64
CA GLU A 57 22.14 -2.98 -15.06
C GLU A 57 21.00 -1.94 -15.14
N VAL A 58 19.89 -2.32 -15.77
CA VAL A 58 18.68 -1.50 -15.87
C VAL A 58 17.52 -2.25 -15.23
N ILE A 59 17.04 -1.71 -14.10
CA ILE A 59 15.86 -2.23 -13.40
C ILE A 59 14.61 -1.70 -14.10
N ARG A 60 13.78 -2.60 -14.62
CA ARG A 60 12.54 -2.30 -15.32
C ARG A 60 11.34 -2.87 -14.56
N ARG A 61 10.27 -2.06 -14.44
CA ARG A 61 8.97 -2.52 -13.94
C ARG A 61 8.24 -3.37 -14.96
N THR A 62 7.51 -4.37 -14.52
CA THR A 62 6.70 -5.26 -15.35
C THR A 62 5.20 -4.98 -15.17
N PRO A 63 4.37 -5.25 -16.19
CA PRO A 63 2.92 -5.16 -16.04
C PRO A 63 2.35 -6.27 -15.14
N LEU A 64 3.17 -7.18 -14.60
CA LEU A 64 2.71 -8.26 -13.71
C LEU A 64 2.15 -7.69 -12.40
N THR A 65 2.86 -6.74 -11.80
CA THR A 65 2.45 -6.12 -10.53
C THR A 65 2.11 -4.63 -10.68
N HIS A 66 2.68 -3.94 -11.68
CA HIS A 66 2.53 -2.49 -11.84
C HIS A 66 1.38 -2.10 -12.78
N THR A 67 0.21 -2.71 -12.59
CA THR A 67 -1.06 -2.27 -13.20
C THR A 67 -2.09 -2.13 -12.09
N VAL A 68 -3.04 -1.20 -12.20
CA VAL A 68 -4.03 -0.98 -11.13
C VAL A 68 -4.77 -2.28 -10.75
N PRO A 69 -5.39 -3.04 -11.69
CA PRO A 69 -6.15 -4.23 -11.30
C PRO A 69 -5.28 -5.33 -10.69
N ARG A 70 -4.08 -5.57 -11.25
CA ARG A 70 -3.20 -6.63 -10.73
C ARG A 70 -2.59 -6.22 -9.38
N SER A 71 -2.28 -4.94 -9.20
CA SER A 71 -1.76 -4.45 -7.92
C SER A 71 -2.74 -4.69 -6.78
N VAL A 72 -4.06 -4.53 -7.00
CA VAL A 72 -5.09 -4.86 -6.00
C VAL A 72 -4.98 -6.32 -5.58
N MET A 73 -4.88 -7.24 -6.55
CA MET A 73 -4.74 -8.67 -6.27
C MET A 73 -3.48 -8.97 -5.47
N TRP A 74 -2.33 -8.40 -5.85
CA TRP A 74 -1.07 -8.58 -5.11
C TRP A 74 -1.10 -7.94 -3.72
N GLY A 75 -1.73 -6.77 -3.60
CA GLY A 75 -1.80 -5.99 -2.37
C GLY A 75 -2.69 -6.60 -1.30
N VAL A 76 -3.73 -7.35 -1.69
CA VAL A 76 -4.67 -7.99 -0.75
C VAL A 76 -4.24 -9.37 -0.27
N ILE A 77 -3.35 -10.06 -0.99
CA ILE A 77 -2.88 -11.42 -0.61
C ILE A 77 -2.42 -11.48 0.86
N PRO A 78 -1.59 -10.57 1.38
CA PRO A 78 -1.18 -10.61 2.78
C PRO A 78 -2.36 -10.51 3.74
N ALA A 79 -3.34 -9.66 3.44
CA ALA A 79 -4.52 -9.48 4.28
C ALA A 79 -5.38 -10.75 4.32
N VAL A 80 -5.61 -11.40 3.18
CA VAL A 80 -6.34 -12.67 3.11
C VAL A 80 -5.64 -13.76 3.94
N ILE A 81 -4.31 -13.86 3.83
CA ILE A 81 -3.53 -14.82 4.61
C ILE A 81 -3.66 -14.54 6.11
N ILE A 82 -3.47 -13.29 6.54
CA ILE A 82 -3.56 -12.91 7.96
C ILE A 82 -4.96 -13.19 8.50
N THR A 83 -6.00 -12.86 7.74
CA THR A 83 -7.40 -13.11 8.13
C THR A 83 -7.72 -14.60 8.18
N GLY A 84 -7.18 -15.40 7.26
CA GLY A 84 -7.26 -16.86 7.31
C GLY A 84 -6.58 -17.43 8.56
N LEU A 85 -5.38 -16.96 8.89
CA LEU A 85 -4.66 -17.36 10.11
C LEU A 85 -5.42 -16.96 11.38
N TYR A 86 -6.02 -15.76 11.39
CA TYR A 86 -6.89 -15.32 12.48
C TYR A 86 -8.08 -16.26 12.66
N TYR A 87 -8.77 -16.61 11.58
CA TYR A 87 -9.89 -17.56 11.63
C TYR A 87 -9.45 -18.94 12.15
N LEU A 88 -8.32 -19.49 11.67
CA LEU A 88 -7.82 -20.78 12.13
C LEU A 88 -7.45 -20.77 13.63
N THR A 89 -7.04 -19.62 14.17
CA THR A 89 -6.62 -19.49 15.57
C THR A 89 -7.80 -19.27 16.51
N PHE A 90 -8.77 -18.44 16.12
CA PHE A 90 -9.86 -18.00 16.97
C PHE A 90 -11.23 -18.60 16.61
N ASN A 91 -11.30 -19.36 15.52
CA ASN A 91 -12.51 -19.95 14.96
C ASN A 91 -13.66 -18.95 14.73
N GLN A 92 -13.32 -17.69 14.42
CA GLN A 92 -14.29 -16.63 14.17
C GLN A 92 -13.72 -15.55 13.25
N LEU A 93 -14.60 -14.88 12.51
CA LEU A 93 -14.31 -13.66 11.76
C LEU A 93 -15.09 -12.51 12.38
N THR A 94 -14.38 -11.57 13.01
CA THR A 94 -15.00 -10.37 13.56
C THR A 94 -15.30 -9.35 12.47
N PRO A 95 -16.32 -8.48 12.60
CA PRO A 95 -16.57 -7.40 11.63
C PRO A 95 -15.30 -6.57 11.37
N ARG A 96 -14.56 -6.25 12.43
CA ARG A 96 -13.28 -5.55 12.38
C ARG A 96 -12.25 -6.21 11.46
N ILE A 97 -12.03 -7.53 11.54
CA ILE A 97 -11.01 -8.19 10.70
C ILE A 97 -11.45 -8.23 9.22
N ILE A 98 -12.76 -8.35 8.98
CA ILE A 98 -13.35 -8.31 7.63
C ILE A 98 -13.17 -6.92 7.03
N GLU A 99 -13.52 -5.86 7.76
CA GLU A 99 -13.35 -4.47 7.34
C GLU A 99 -11.89 -4.14 6.99
N LEU A 100 -10.94 -4.52 7.86
CA LEU A 100 -9.51 -4.32 7.61
C LEU A 100 -9.02 -5.08 6.37
N THR A 101 -9.58 -6.27 6.10
CA THR A 101 -9.28 -7.05 4.90
C THR A 101 -9.81 -6.36 3.65
N ILE A 102 -11.02 -5.82 3.68
CA ILE A 102 -11.63 -5.07 2.56
C ILE A 102 -10.79 -3.82 2.26
N ILE A 103 -10.41 -3.06 3.29
CA ILE A 103 -9.58 -1.85 3.12
C ILE A 103 -8.22 -2.18 2.49
N SER A 104 -7.68 -3.38 2.76
CA SER A 104 -6.41 -3.84 2.20
C SER A 104 -6.42 -4.02 0.68
N LEU A 105 -7.60 -4.03 0.03
CA LEU A 105 -7.70 -3.91 -1.43
C LEU A 105 -7.03 -2.64 -1.96
N LEU A 106 -6.88 -1.60 -1.11
CA LEU A 106 -6.24 -0.34 -1.45
C LEU A 106 -4.70 -0.36 -1.32
N ASN A 107 -4.10 -1.42 -0.78
CA ASN A 107 -2.64 -1.52 -0.62
C ASN A 107 -1.88 -1.49 -1.95
N GLY A 108 -2.39 -2.22 -2.96
CA GLY A 108 -1.85 -2.17 -4.30
C GLY A 108 -2.04 -0.81 -4.99
N PRO A 109 -3.27 -0.28 -5.00
CA PRO A 109 -3.55 1.06 -5.49
C PRO A 109 -2.73 2.18 -4.84
N SER A 110 -2.47 2.12 -3.52
CA SER A 110 -1.63 3.12 -2.85
C SER A 110 -0.18 3.08 -3.35
N HIS A 111 0.34 1.88 -3.63
CA HIS A 111 1.62 1.72 -4.29
C HIS A 111 1.62 2.33 -5.69
N MET A 112 0.61 1.97 -6.50
CA MET A 112 0.47 2.46 -7.88
C MET A 112 0.29 3.97 -7.94
N LEU A 113 -0.39 4.57 -6.96
CA LEU A 113 -0.60 6.00 -6.87
C LEU A 113 0.73 6.73 -6.80
N LEU A 114 1.62 6.35 -5.88
CA LEU A 114 2.95 6.95 -5.78
C LEU A 114 3.77 6.71 -7.04
N ASP A 115 3.67 5.51 -7.62
CA ASP A 115 4.41 5.15 -8.81
C ASP A 115 3.94 5.87 -10.07
N ALA A 116 2.67 6.24 -10.14
CA ALA A 116 2.13 7.04 -11.23
C ALA A 116 2.81 8.41 -11.32
N PHE A 117 3.37 8.95 -10.23
CA PHE A 117 4.10 10.23 -10.25
C PHE A 117 5.60 10.09 -10.57
N THR A 118 6.11 8.87 -10.75
CA THR A 118 7.53 8.64 -11.03
C THR A 118 7.79 8.45 -12.52
N GLU A 119 9.01 8.75 -12.97
CA GLU A 119 9.49 8.53 -14.34
C GLU A 119 9.28 7.08 -14.85
N ARG A 120 9.23 6.11 -13.93
CA ARG A 120 9.01 4.70 -14.25
C ARG A 120 7.53 4.35 -14.45
N GLY A 121 6.63 5.18 -13.89
CA GLY A 121 5.18 5.11 -14.06
C GLY A 121 4.54 3.78 -13.64
N ILE A 122 3.31 3.60 -14.13
CA ILE A 122 2.53 2.36 -14.07
C ILE A 122 2.16 1.90 -15.48
N TYR A 123 1.61 0.70 -15.62
CA TYR A 123 1.18 0.16 -16.89
C TYR A 123 -0.33 0.24 -17.09
N ARG A 124 -0.72 0.64 -18.30
CA ARG A 124 -2.09 0.60 -18.82
C ARG A 124 -2.11 -0.13 -20.16
N LYS A 125 -3.18 -0.87 -20.46
CA LYS A 125 -3.37 -1.51 -21.75
C LYS A 125 -3.93 -0.50 -22.76
N VAL A 126 -3.24 -0.30 -23.87
CA VAL A 126 -3.62 0.59 -24.99
C VAL A 126 -3.53 -0.21 -26.28
N ASN A 127 -4.66 -0.39 -26.97
CA ASN A 127 -4.78 -1.18 -28.20
C ASN A 127 -4.18 -2.60 -28.04
N GLY A 128 -4.55 -3.29 -26.96
CA GLY A 128 -4.08 -4.64 -26.67
C GLY A 128 -2.65 -4.73 -26.11
N LYS A 129 -1.85 -3.66 -26.19
CA LYS A 129 -0.44 -3.64 -25.76
C LYS A 129 -0.25 -2.90 -24.44
N TRP A 130 0.66 -3.38 -23.59
CA TRP A 130 1.01 -2.71 -22.35
C TRP A 130 1.87 -1.47 -22.64
N ARG A 131 1.42 -0.31 -22.18
CA ARG A 131 2.14 0.96 -22.26
C ARG A 131 2.35 1.55 -20.87
N ARG A 132 3.50 2.20 -20.69
CA ARG A 132 3.79 2.95 -19.47
C ARG A 132 3.08 4.30 -19.51
N VAL A 133 2.53 4.70 -18.37
CA VAL A 133 1.86 5.96 -18.16
C VAL A 133 2.35 6.52 -16.82
N ALA A 134 2.66 7.81 -16.80
CA ALA A 134 3.00 8.54 -15.60
C ALA A 134 2.25 9.89 -15.61
N LEU A 135 1.76 10.30 -14.46
CA LEU A 135 1.13 11.60 -14.21
C LEU A 135 2.18 12.70 -14.05
N ALA A 136 3.34 12.34 -13.49
CA ALA A 136 4.52 13.18 -13.39
C ALA A 136 5.77 12.32 -13.61
N HIS A 137 6.92 12.96 -13.82
CA HIS A 137 8.18 12.26 -14.14
C HIS A 137 9.23 12.52 -13.06
N PHE A 138 8.85 12.40 -11.78
CA PHE A 138 9.80 12.54 -10.69
C PHE A 138 10.82 11.40 -10.71
N ARG A 139 12.09 11.73 -10.40
CA ARG A 139 13.16 10.74 -10.31
C ARG A 139 12.86 9.79 -9.17
N TYR A 140 13.16 8.50 -9.37
CA TYR A 140 12.97 7.49 -8.34
C TYR A 140 13.67 7.84 -7.00
N ASN A 141 14.88 8.41 -7.07
CA ASN A 141 15.71 8.78 -5.92
C ASN A 141 15.58 10.25 -5.48
N ASP A 142 14.53 10.95 -5.92
CA ASP A 142 14.31 12.35 -5.51
C ASP A 142 14.02 12.46 -4.01
N LEU A 143 14.88 13.15 -3.27
CA LEU A 143 14.75 13.27 -1.81
C LEU A 143 13.45 13.97 -1.41
N ALA A 144 13.12 15.09 -2.05
CA ALA A 144 11.97 15.91 -1.68
C ALA A 144 10.65 15.14 -1.89
N VAL A 145 10.52 14.45 -3.02
CA VAL A 145 9.31 13.69 -3.34
C VAL A 145 9.15 12.48 -2.43
N ASN A 146 10.23 11.71 -2.18
CA ASN A 146 10.18 10.58 -1.24
C ASN A 146 9.85 11.05 0.18
N SER A 147 10.46 12.14 0.65
CA SER A 147 10.19 12.73 1.97
C SER A 147 8.75 13.23 2.09
N LEU A 148 8.23 13.93 1.08
CA LEU A 148 6.85 14.44 1.09
C LEU A 148 5.83 13.30 1.18
N ALA A 149 5.99 12.25 0.38
CA ALA A 149 5.10 11.09 0.41
C ALA A 149 5.19 10.36 1.77
N SER A 150 6.39 10.19 2.32
CA SER A 150 6.59 9.62 3.66
C SER A 150 5.95 10.47 4.76
N LEU A 151 6.13 11.79 4.72
CA LEU A 151 5.50 12.72 5.66
C LEU A 151 3.98 12.68 5.57
N THR A 152 3.43 12.57 4.36
CA THR A 152 1.98 12.40 4.17
C THR A 152 1.49 11.11 4.84
N GLY A 153 2.23 10.01 4.70
CA GLY A 153 1.97 8.76 5.43
C GLY A 153 1.96 8.94 6.95
N ILE A 154 2.96 9.64 7.49
CA ILE A 154 3.07 9.93 8.93
C ILE A 154 1.91 10.82 9.40
N LEU A 155 1.55 11.86 8.66
CA LEU A 155 0.41 12.71 8.99
C LEU A 155 -0.90 11.93 9.02
N MET A 156 -1.11 11.00 8.08
CA MET A 156 -2.27 10.10 8.10
C MET A 156 -2.32 9.24 9.37
N LEU A 157 -1.18 8.78 9.88
CA LEU A 157 -1.11 8.08 11.17
C LEU A 157 -1.50 8.97 12.35
N PHE A 158 -0.99 10.21 12.38
CA PHE A 158 -1.37 11.17 13.42
C PHE A 158 -2.87 11.45 13.40
N VAL A 159 -3.46 11.69 12.23
CA VAL A 159 -4.91 11.89 12.10
C VAL A 159 -5.68 10.65 12.56
N ALA A 160 -5.26 9.45 12.16
CA ALA A 160 -5.87 8.20 12.57
C ALA A 160 -5.90 8.05 14.10
N MET A 161 -4.79 8.38 14.77
CA MET A 161 -4.71 8.36 16.23
C MET A 161 -5.71 9.31 16.87
N GLN A 162 -5.85 10.53 16.33
CA GLN A 162 -6.79 11.53 16.84
C GLN A 162 -8.25 11.11 16.66
N LEU A 163 -8.61 10.37 15.61
CA LEU A 163 -9.98 9.87 15.41
C LEU A 163 -10.45 8.90 16.49
N THR A 164 -9.52 8.24 17.19
CA THR A 164 -9.86 7.28 18.25
C THR A 164 -10.14 7.97 19.58
N HIS A 165 -9.55 9.15 19.80
CA HIS A 165 -9.63 9.89 21.06
C HIS A 165 -11.05 10.39 21.43
N PRO A 166 -11.83 10.99 20.51
CA PRO A 166 -13.20 11.41 20.82
C PRO A 166 -14.20 10.25 20.90
N TYR A 167 -13.96 9.14 20.18
CA TYR A 167 -14.83 7.95 20.26
C TYR A 167 -14.78 7.31 21.65
N TYR A 168 -13.58 7.18 22.22
CA TYR A 168 -13.40 6.61 23.56
C TYR A 168 -14.12 7.44 24.64
N TYR A 169 -13.96 8.77 24.61
CA TYR A 169 -14.59 9.68 25.58
C TYR A 169 -16.11 9.84 25.40
N SER A 170 -16.65 9.58 24.21
CA SER A 170 -18.11 9.71 23.98
C SER A 170 -18.91 8.48 24.43
N TYR A 171 -18.25 7.31 24.53
CA TYR A 171 -18.92 6.04 24.83
C TYR A 171 -18.55 5.44 26.20
N TYR A 172 -17.45 5.87 26.81
CA TYR A 172 -17.03 5.44 28.14
C TYR A 172 -16.74 6.69 29.01
N PRO A 173 -17.73 7.17 29.79
CA PRO A 173 -17.54 8.25 30.75
C PRO A 173 -16.69 7.84 31.96
#